data_AF-A0A849KWB3-F1
#
_entry.id   AF-A0A849KWB3-F1
#
_cell.length_a   1.000
_cell.length_b   1.000
_cell.length_c   1.000
_cell.angle_alpha   90.00
_cell.angle_beta   90.00
_cell.angle_gamma   90.00
#
_symmetry.space_group_name_H-M   'P 1'
#
loop_
_entity.id
_entity.type
_entity.pdbx_description
1 polymer ?
#
loop_
_entity_poly.entity_id
_entity_poly.type
_entity_poly.pdbx_seq_one_letter_code
_entity_poly.pdbx_strand_id
1 'polypeptide(L)'
;MASALHQTYQPVPNPLPVQILEGLPPFKGNACRSILDEVAYWLERSHSGAAIQDALEWLWGHQFIQTDDPDSPPIFPRASVVMRSEGGDKLIAINKALPHQKRLAIGLAAIRKSRGWNNKEMAVALGVSEPYMSLLARGLSDVKISMLDRMVRSFNVTSYELLPYAFISEVKNEKRR
;
A
#
# COMPACT_ATOMS: atom_id res chain seq x y z
N MET A 1 -16.75 -22.88 16.05
CA MET A 1 -16.17 -23.33 14.76
C MET A 1 -15.76 -22.10 13.98
N ALA A 2 -14.45 -21.95 13.73
CA ALA A 2 -13.86 -20.75 13.15
C ALA A 2 -14.19 -20.64 11.66
N SER A 3 -14.86 -19.55 11.28
CA SER A 3 -14.96 -19.12 9.88
C SER A 3 -14.57 -17.65 9.81
N ALA A 4 -13.26 -17.40 9.72
CA ALA A 4 -12.72 -16.10 9.38
C ALA A 4 -12.94 -15.92 7.87
N LEU A 5 -14.02 -15.23 7.54
CA LEU A 5 -14.41 -14.88 6.18
C LEU A 5 -13.27 -14.12 5.49
N HIS A 6 -13.01 -14.51 4.25
CA HIS A 6 -11.92 -14.00 3.43
C HIS A 6 -12.12 -12.51 3.14
N GLN A 7 -11.36 -11.66 3.83
CA GLN A 7 -11.08 -10.29 3.40
C GLN A 7 -10.23 -10.37 2.13
N THR A 8 -10.80 -10.02 0.98
CA THR A 8 -10.04 -9.94 -0.28
C THR A 8 -9.29 -8.61 -0.33
N TYR A 9 -7.99 -8.68 -0.04
CA TYR A 9 -7.04 -7.58 -0.17
C TYR A 9 -6.70 -7.36 -1.66
N GLN A 10 -6.77 -6.10 -2.12
CA GLN A 10 -6.22 -5.69 -3.40
C GLN A 10 -4.92 -4.89 -3.16
N PRO A 11 -3.82 -5.18 -3.87
CA PRO A 11 -2.59 -4.39 -3.76
C PRO A 11 -2.79 -3.00 -4.39
N VAL A 12 -2.25 -1.95 -3.76
CA VAL A 12 -2.26 -0.59 -4.32
C VAL A 12 -1.16 -0.49 -5.40
N PRO A 13 -1.48 -0.07 -6.64
CA PRO A 13 -0.49 0.01 -7.72
C PRO A 13 0.54 1.14 -7.55
N ASN A 14 0.28 2.13 -6.68
CA ASN A 14 1.19 3.21 -6.34
C ASN A 14 1.38 3.25 -4.80
N PRO A 15 2.60 3.21 -4.26
CA PRO A 15 2.84 3.30 -2.81
C PRO A 15 2.65 4.73 -2.26
N LEU A 16 2.74 5.74 -3.13
CA LEU A 16 2.75 7.15 -2.73
C LEU A 16 1.53 7.57 -1.90
N PRO A 17 0.28 7.16 -2.22
CA PRO A 17 -0.87 7.43 -1.35
C PRO A 17 -0.68 6.97 0.10
N VAL A 18 -0.18 5.74 0.31
CA VAL A 18 0.01 5.22 1.68
C VAL A 18 1.17 5.91 2.37
N GLN A 19 2.24 6.23 1.63
CA GLN A 19 3.38 6.99 2.15
C GLN A 19 3.00 8.41 2.57
N ILE A 20 2.22 9.13 1.75
CA ILE A 20 1.63 10.42 2.10
C ILE A 20 0.80 10.28 3.37
N LEU A 21 -0.08 9.27 3.42
CA LEU A 21 -0.95 9.04 4.56
C LEU A 21 -0.19 8.75 5.86
N GLU A 22 0.95 8.05 5.79
CA GLU A 22 1.83 7.80 6.94
C GLU A 22 2.49 9.08 7.46
N GLY A 23 2.78 10.05 6.59
CA GLY A 23 3.35 11.36 6.96
C GLY A 23 2.36 12.30 7.65
N LEU A 24 1.06 12.10 7.43
CA LEU A 24 0.01 12.93 8.01
C LEU A 24 -0.24 12.64 9.51
N PRO A 25 -0.68 13.64 10.30
CA PRO A 25 -1.07 13.44 11.70
C PRO A 25 -2.30 12.50 11.82
N PRO A 26 -2.43 11.75 12.93
CA PRO A 26 -3.56 10.83 13.15
C PRO A 26 -4.86 11.61 13.37
N PHE A 27 -6.00 11.01 13.03
CA PHE A 27 -7.31 11.68 13.01
C PHE A 27 -7.72 12.27 14.38
N LYS A 28 -7.37 11.58 15.47
CA LYS A 28 -7.73 12.02 16.83
C LYS A 28 -6.73 12.98 17.48
N GLY A 29 -5.65 13.34 16.78
CA GLY A 29 -4.83 14.47 17.19
C GLY A 29 -5.40 15.71 16.52
N ASN A 30 -5.71 16.77 17.26
CA ASN A 30 -6.11 18.07 16.70
C ASN A 30 -5.02 18.73 15.80
N ALA A 31 -4.00 17.97 15.41
CA ALA A 31 -2.92 18.36 14.53
C ALA A 31 -3.35 18.16 13.08
N CYS A 32 -3.00 19.13 12.26
CA CYS A 32 -3.28 19.13 10.84
C CYS A 32 -2.08 19.75 10.12
N ARG A 33 -1.96 19.51 8.81
CA ARG A 33 -0.81 19.99 8.03
C ARG A 33 -1.25 20.73 6.79
N SER A 34 -0.50 21.76 6.42
CA SER A 34 -0.70 22.38 5.11
C SER A 34 -0.35 21.38 4.02
N ILE A 35 -1.22 21.25 3.02
CA ILE A 35 -0.96 20.47 1.80
C ILE A 35 0.31 20.96 1.08
N LEU A 36 0.64 22.25 1.18
CA LEU A 36 1.85 22.81 0.57
C LEU A 36 3.11 22.30 1.25
N ASP A 37 3.10 22.18 2.58
CA ASP A 37 4.23 21.64 3.34
C ASP A 37 4.44 20.16 3.01
N GLU A 38 3.35 19.41 2.91
CA GLU A 38 3.40 18.00 2.49
C GLU A 38 3.88 17.86 1.06
N VAL A 39 3.37 18.64 0.11
CA VAL A 39 3.81 18.57 -1.28
C VAL A 39 5.29 18.95 -1.40
N ALA A 40 5.76 19.99 -0.71
CA ALA A 40 7.17 20.35 -0.69
C ALA A 40 8.05 19.18 -0.21
N TYR A 41 7.66 18.52 0.88
CA TYR A 41 8.34 17.35 1.40
C TYR A 41 8.44 16.19 0.38
N TRP A 42 7.40 15.95 -0.42
CA TRP A 42 7.39 14.88 -1.42
C TRP A 42 8.10 15.26 -2.72
N LEU A 43 8.07 16.54 -3.11
CA LEU A 43 8.87 17.06 -4.22
C LEU A 43 10.37 16.89 -3.95
N GLU A 44 10.83 17.17 -2.72
CA GLU A 44 12.22 16.93 -2.28
C GLU A 44 12.63 15.45 -2.40
N ARG A 45 11.65 14.53 -2.32
CA ARG A 45 11.85 13.08 -2.49
C ARG A 45 11.74 12.61 -3.95
N SER A 46 11.85 13.54 -4.90
CA SER A 46 11.82 13.25 -6.36
C SER A 46 10.48 12.70 -6.87
N HIS A 47 9.38 12.92 -6.17
CA HIS A 47 8.04 12.68 -6.72
C HIS A 47 7.63 13.88 -7.57
N SER A 48 6.96 13.65 -8.71
CA SER A 48 6.43 14.74 -9.54
C SER A 48 5.18 15.34 -8.90
N GLY A 49 4.93 16.63 -9.15
CA GLY A 49 3.71 17.29 -8.69
C GLY A 49 2.43 16.58 -9.17
N ALA A 50 2.43 16.03 -10.39
CA ALA A 50 1.33 15.23 -10.91
C ALA A 50 1.11 13.95 -10.10
N ALA A 51 2.16 13.19 -9.78
CA ALA A 51 2.04 11.98 -8.98
C ALA A 51 1.53 12.28 -7.56
N ILE A 52 1.95 13.40 -6.98
CA ILE A 52 1.49 13.86 -5.68
C ILE A 52 0.00 14.24 -5.74
N GLN A 53 -0.42 14.99 -6.76
CA GLN A 53 -1.82 15.36 -6.97
C GLN A 53 -2.70 14.12 -7.17
N ASP A 54 -2.30 13.18 -8.04
CA ASP A 54 -3.02 11.92 -8.26
C ASP A 54 -3.18 11.12 -6.96
N ALA A 55 -2.13 11.09 -6.13
CA ALA A 55 -2.17 10.39 -4.85
C ALA A 55 -3.11 11.07 -3.84
N LEU A 56 -3.11 12.40 -3.77
CA LEU A 56 -4.00 13.18 -2.92
C LEU A 56 -5.47 13.02 -3.35
N GLU A 57 -5.76 13.10 -4.64
CA GLU A 57 -7.08 12.85 -5.20
C GLU A 57 -7.56 11.44 -4.90
N TRP A 58 -6.68 10.45 -5.05
CA TRP A 58 -6.98 9.06 -4.71
C TRP A 58 -7.32 8.91 -3.23
N LEU A 59 -6.52 9.48 -2.32
CA LEU A 59 -6.75 9.41 -0.88
C LEU A 59 -8.07 10.09 -0.48
N TRP A 60 -8.37 11.24 -1.08
CA TRP A 60 -9.60 11.99 -0.83
C TRP A 60 -10.83 11.24 -1.36
N GLY A 61 -10.78 10.73 -2.59
CA GLY A 61 -11.86 9.95 -3.19
C GLY A 61 -12.20 8.66 -2.41
N HIS A 62 -11.21 8.08 -1.72
CA HIS A 62 -11.41 6.93 -0.83
C HIS A 62 -11.72 7.31 0.62
N GLN A 63 -11.85 8.60 0.92
CA GLN A 63 -12.13 9.13 2.26
C GLN A 63 -11.07 8.74 3.30
N PHE A 64 -9.79 8.64 2.91
CA PHE A 64 -8.68 8.38 3.83
C PHE A 64 -8.04 9.64 4.41
N ILE A 65 -8.25 10.77 3.75
CA ILE A 65 -7.87 12.10 4.23
C ILE A 65 -9.10 13.00 4.29
N GLN A 66 -9.00 14.05 5.09
CA GLN A 66 -9.97 15.12 5.20
C GLN A 66 -9.26 16.46 5.04
N THR A 67 -10.02 17.44 4.57
CA THR A 67 -9.64 18.84 4.42
C THR A 67 -10.34 19.71 5.46
N ASP A 68 -9.87 20.93 5.64
CA ASP A 68 -10.57 21.98 6.40
C ASP A 68 -11.93 22.37 5.81
N ASP A 69 -12.10 22.17 4.51
CA ASP A 69 -13.38 22.24 3.81
C ASP A 69 -13.74 20.87 3.21
N PRO A 70 -14.74 20.15 3.77
CA PRO A 70 -15.14 18.82 3.32
C PRO A 70 -15.57 18.73 1.85
N ASP A 71 -16.05 19.83 1.28
CA ASP A 71 -16.55 19.89 -0.10
C ASP A 71 -15.46 20.32 -1.09
N SER A 72 -14.31 20.76 -0.60
CA SER A 72 -13.16 21.16 -1.42
C SER A 72 -12.08 20.08 -1.45
N PRO A 73 -11.72 19.55 -2.63
CA PRO A 73 -10.62 18.60 -2.73
C PRO A 73 -9.27 19.24 -2.38
N PRO A 74 -8.32 18.46 -1.87
CA PRO A 74 -6.94 18.91 -1.66
C PRO A 74 -6.28 19.12 -3.04
N ILE A 75 -6.29 20.36 -3.53
CA ILE A 75 -5.69 20.73 -4.81
C ILE A 75 -4.33 21.39 -4.58
N PHE A 76 -3.26 20.80 -5.10
CA PHE A 76 -1.99 21.49 -5.25
C PHE A 76 -2.03 22.45 -6.47
N PRO A 77 -1.55 23.71 -6.35
CA PRO A 77 -0.84 24.33 -5.24
C PRO A 77 -1.71 25.27 -4.37
N ARG A 78 -2.98 24.96 -4.13
CA ARG A 78 -3.78 25.73 -3.16
C ARG A 78 -3.42 25.32 -1.74
N ALA A 79 -3.52 26.26 -0.80
CA ALA A 79 -3.34 25.97 0.62
C ALA A 79 -4.64 25.42 1.20
N SER A 80 -4.69 24.10 1.39
CA SER A 80 -5.69 23.41 2.20
C SER A 80 -5.00 22.72 3.36
N VAL A 81 -5.71 22.52 4.44
CA VAL A 81 -5.21 21.77 5.58
C VAL A 81 -5.65 20.32 5.42
N VAL A 82 -4.70 19.37 5.49
CA VAL A 82 -4.96 17.94 5.37
C VAL A 82 -4.71 17.22 6.69
N MET A 83 -5.57 16.24 6.98
CA MET A 83 -5.43 15.32 8.11
C MET A 83 -5.93 13.93 7.74
N ARG A 84 -5.46 12.91 8.45
CA ARG A 84 -5.99 11.55 8.27
C ARG A 84 -7.45 11.49 8.72
N SER A 85 -8.26 10.69 8.03
CA SER A 85 -9.59 10.30 8.49
C SER A 85 -9.52 9.05 9.38
N GLU A 86 -10.66 8.66 9.98
CA GLU A 86 -10.80 7.36 10.64
C GLU A 86 -10.47 6.18 9.69
N GLY A 87 -10.86 6.28 8.41
CA GLY A 87 -10.54 5.29 7.39
C GLY A 87 -9.04 5.23 7.11
N GLY A 88 -8.39 6.38 7.07
CA GLY A 88 -6.94 6.48 6.90
C GLY A 88 -6.18 5.84 8.05
N ASP A 89 -6.58 6.10 9.30
CA ASP A 89 -5.98 5.46 10.48
C ASP A 89 -6.13 3.93 10.46
N LYS A 90 -7.30 3.42 10.04
CA LYS A 90 -7.50 1.97 9.85
C LYS A 90 -6.57 1.41 8.78
N LEU A 91 -6.38 2.12 7.67
CA LEU A 91 -5.49 1.69 6.59
C LEU A 91 -4.03 1.60 7.06
N ILE A 92 -3.56 2.59 7.82
CA ILE A 92 -2.24 2.58 8.43
C ILE A 92 -2.09 1.42 9.43
N ALA A 93 -3.09 1.21 10.29
CA ALA A 93 -3.07 0.13 11.27
C ALA A 93 -2.97 -1.25 10.59
N ILE A 94 -3.73 -1.48 9.52
CA ILE A 94 -3.69 -2.71 8.73
C ILE A 94 -2.32 -2.91 8.09
N ASN A 95 -1.76 -1.88 7.47
CA ASN A 95 -0.45 -1.96 6.83
C ASN A 95 0.69 -2.21 7.83
N LYS A 96 0.59 -1.66 9.04
CA LYS A 96 1.53 -1.94 10.14
C LYS A 96 1.36 -3.33 10.74
N ALA A 97 0.13 -3.83 10.80
CA ALA A 97 -0.16 -5.16 11.35
C ALA A 97 0.16 -6.29 10.36
N LEU A 98 0.23 -6.01 9.06
CA LEU A 98 0.48 -7.01 8.04
C LEU A 98 1.95 -7.49 8.08
N PRO A 99 2.22 -8.77 8.42
CA PRO A 99 3.58 -9.27 8.49
C PRO A 99 4.30 -9.20 7.14
N HIS A 100 5.62 -8.99 7.15
CA HIS A 100 6.43 -8.90 5.94
C HIS A 100 6.27 -10.13 5.03
N GLN A 101 6.23 -11.35 5.59
CA GLN A 101 6.00 -12.56 4.78
C GLN A 101 4.62 -12.58 4.10
N LYS A 102 3.60 -11.95 4.69
CA LYS A 102 2.27 -11.83 4.08
C LYS A 102 2.25 -10.79 2.97
N ARG A 103 2.92 -9.64 3.16
CA ARG A 103 3.11 -8.64 2.08
C ARG A 103 3.82 -9.26 0.89
N LEU A 104 4.92 -9.98 1.14
CA LEU A 104 5.66 -10.69 0.11
C LEU A 104 4.78 -11.69 -0.64
N ALA A 105 4.02 -12.52 0.07
CA ALA A 105 3.11 -13.48 -0.55
C ALA A 105 2.10 -12.81 -1.50
N ILE A 106 1.54 -11.65 -1.10
CA ILE A 106 0.62 -10.87 -1.93
C ILE A 106 1.34 -10.35 -3.19
N GLY A 107 2.52 -9.75 -3.04
CA GLY A 107 3.31 -9.26 -4.17
C GLY A 107 3.68 -10.37 -5.14
N LEU A 108 4.16 -11.51 -4.63
CA LEU A 108 4.46 -12.69 -5.44
C LEU A 108 3.22 -13.20 -6.19
N ALA A 109 2.05 -13.21 -5.55
CA ALA A 109 0.80 -13.62 -6.21
C ALA A 109 0.40 -12.66 -7.34
N ALA A 110 0.61 -11.36 -7.17
CA ALA A 110 0.35 -10.36 -8.20
C ALA A 110 1.29 -10.51 -9.39
N ILE A 111 2.60 -10.66 -9.16
CA ILE A 111 3.62 -10.90 -10.20
C ILE A 111 3.32 -12.19 -10.96
N ARG A 112 2.96 -13.25 -10.24
CA ARG A 112 2.58 -14.53 -10.82
C ARG A 112 1.39 -14.37 -11.76
N LYS A 113 0.35 -13.66 -11.31
CA LYS A 113 -0.86 -13.42 -12.10
C LYS A 113 -0.58 -12.55 -13.34
N SER A 114 0.21 -11.49 -13.21
CA SER A 114 0.51 -10.59 -14.34
C SER A 114 1.34 -11.25 -15.44
N ARG A 115 2.14 -12.26 -15.08
CA ARG A 115 3.01 -13.00 -16.02
C ARG A 115 2.44 -14.32 -16.51
N GLY A 116 1.30 -14.74 -15.97
CA GLY A 116 0.76 -16.08 -16.21
C GLY A 116 1.66 -17.21 -15.69
N TRP A 117 2.51 -16.92 -14.70
CA TRP A 117 3.44 -17.90 -14.16
C TRP A 117 2.80 -18.83 -13.12
N ASN A 118 3.47 -19.94 -12.84
CA ASN A 118 3.22 -20.82 -11.71
C ASN A 118 4.42 -20.79 -10.71
N ASN A 119 4.29 -21.47 -9.58
CA ASN A 119 5.34 -21.47 -8.55
C ASN A 119 6.65 -22.12 -9.04
N LYS A 120 6.58 -23.09 -9.95
CA LYS A 120 7.74 -23.75 -10.53
C LYS A 120 8.56 -22.79 -11.39
N GLU A 121 7.89 -22.01 -12.24
CA GLU A 121 8.55 -21.00 -13.08
C GLU A 121 9.19 -19.88 -12.26
N MET A 122 8.50 -19.42 -11.20
CA MET A 122 9.08 -18.45 -10.26
C MET A 122 10.30 -19.01 -9.52
N ALA A 123 10.26 -20.28 -9.12
CA ALA A 123 11.38 -20.95 -8.47
C ALA A 123 12.60 -21.05 -9.39
N VAL A 124 12.37 -21.41 -10.66
CA VAL A 124 13.41 -21.45 -11.71
C VAL A 124 14.02 -20.06 -11.93
N ALA A 125 13.19 -19.03 -12.07
CA ALA A 125 13.67 -17.65 -12.27
C ALA A 125 14.54 -17.14 -11.11
N LEU A 126 14.26 -17.60 -9.88
CA LEU A 126 15.04 -17.24 -8.69
C LEU A 126 16.22 -18.17 -8.40
N GLY A 127 16.30 -19.32 -9.08
CA GLY A 127 17.27 -20.37 -8.77
C GLY A 127 17.07 -20.97 -7.38
N VAL A 128 15.82 -21.21 -6.97
CA VAL A 128 15.45 -21.84 -5.69
C VAL A 128 14.59 -23.08 -5.91
N SER A 129 14.32 -23.85 -4.86
CA SER A 129 13.45 -25.02 -4.95
C SER A 129 11.97 -24.62 -5.03
N GLU A 130 11.18 -25.39 -5.78
CA GLU A 130 9.73 -25.19 -5.85
C GLU A 130 9.01 -25.30 -4.48
N PRO A 131 9.38 -26.23 -3.58
CA PRO A 131 8.83 -26.25 -2.23
C PRO A 131 9.10 -24.96 -1.45
N TYR A 132 10.30 -24.39 -1.56
CA TYR A 132 10.62 -23.11 -0.93
C TYR A 132 9.78 -21.98 -1.52
N MET A 133 9.59 -21.94 -2.85
CA MET A 133 8.70 -20.97 -3.49
C MET A 133 7.25 -21.09 -3.02
N SER A 134 6.76 -22.31 -2.80
CA SER A 134 5.42 -22.55 -2.26
C SER A 134 5.25 -22.00 -0.83
N LEU A 135 6.29 -22.13 0.02
CA LEU A 135 6.28 -21.53 1.36
C LEU A 135 6.24 -20.00 1.29
N LEU A 136 7.01 -19.40 0.38
CA LEU A 136 7.03 -17.95 0.17
C LEU A 136 5.68 -17.43 -0.36
N ALA A 137 5.11 -18.10 -1.36
CA ALA A 137 3.82 -17.74 -1.95
C ALA A 137 2.64 -17.84 -0.96
N ARG A 138 2.78 -18.63 0.11
CA ARG A 138 1.79 -18.75 1.21
C ARG A 138 2.07 -17.80 2.38
N GLY A 139 3.20 -17.10 2.36
CA GLY A 139 3.68 -16.26 3.45
C GLY A 139 3.94 -17.06 4.71
N LEU A 140 4.57 -18.24 4.56
CA LEU A 140 4.96 -19.15 5.63
C LEU A 140 6.47 -19.16 5.90
N SER A 141 7.25 -18.43 5.11
CA SER A 141 8.69 -18.27 5.30
C SER A 141 9.05 -16.81 5.16
N ASP A 142 9.95 -16.36 6.01
CA ASP A 142 10.64 -15.09 5.85
C ASP A 142 11.78 -15.22 4.84
N VAL A 143 12.25 -14.06 4.39
CA VAL A 143 13.38 -13.90 3.48
C VAL A 143 14.36 -12.88 4.03
N LYS A 144 15.65 -13.11 3.77
CA LYS A 144 16.68 -12.09 4.03
C LYS A 144 16.57 -10.97 3.01
N ILE A 145 17.07 -9.78 3.35
CA ILE A 145 17.15 -8.63 2.44
C ILE A 145 17.86 -9.00 1.12
N SER A 146 18.93 -9.79 1.18
CA SER A 146 19.64 -10.25 -0.03
C SER A 146 18.78 -11.10 -0.97
N MET A 147 17.81 -11.86 -0.44
CA MET A 147 16.85 -12.61 -1.24
C MET A 147 15.78 -11.69 -1.83
N LEU A 148 15.33 -10.67 -1.09
CA LEU A 148 14.43 -9.64 -1.63
C LEU A 148 15.09 -8.88 -2.79
N ASP A 149 16.34 -8.44 -2.64
CA ASP A 149 17.09 -7.78 -3.71
C ASP A 149 17.22 -8.68 -4.94
N ARG A 150 17.46 -9.98 -4.73
CA ARG A 150 17.47 -10.97 -5.81
C ARG A 150 16.11 -11.08 -6.49
N MET A 151 15.01 -11.06 -5.74
CA MET A 151 13.66 -11.11 -6.29
C MET A 151 13.32 -9.90 -7.14
N VAL A 152 13.60 -8.69 -6.64
CA VAL A 152 13.44 -7.42 -7.37
C VAL A 152 14.16 -7.49 -8.71
N ARG A 153 15.42 -7.93 -8.73
CA ARG A 153 16.23 -8.06 -9.96
C ARG A 153 15.76 -9.18 -10.88
N SER A 154 15.56 -10.39 -10.35
CA SER A 154 15.23 -11.58 -11.15
C SER A 154 13.82 -11.47 -11.76
N PHE A 155 12.91 -10.84 -11.03
CA PHE A 155 11.60 -10.54 -11.55
C PHE A 155 11.56 -9.23 -12.31
N ASN A 156 12.56 -8.35 -12.27
CA ASN A 156 12.48 -7.04 -12.90
C ASN A 156 11.21 -6.29 -12.46
N VAL A 157 11.04 -6.18 -11.15
CA VAL A 157 9.95 -5.48 -10.47
C VAL A 157 10.56 -4.55 -9.44
N THR A 158 9.80 -3.55 -9.01
CA THR A 158 10.18 -2.69 -7.89
C THR A 158 9.94 -3.41 -6.56
N SER A 159 10.62 -2.96 -5.49
CA SER A 159 10.35 -3.43 -4.13
C SER A 159 8.90 -3.17 -3.69
N TYR A 160 8.23 -2.18 -4.28
CA TYR A 160 6.82 -1.85 -3.99
C TYR A 160 5.86 -2.87 -4.59
N GLU A 161 6.10 -3.30 -5.82
CA GLU A 161 5.33 -4.38 -6.45
C GLU A 161 5.53 -5.71 -5.70
N LEU A 162 6.72 -5.91 -5.12
CA LEU A 162 7.04 -7.12 -4.35
C LEU A 162 6.50 -7.09 -2.90
N LEU A 163 6.47 -5.92 -2.27
CA LEU A 163 5.99 -5.72 -0.89
C LEU A 163 4.84 -4.69 -0.86
N PRO A 164 3.70 -5.00 -1.47
CA PRO A 164 2.61 -4.05 -1.61
C PRO A 164 2.05 -3.63 -0.25
N TYR A 165 1.44 -2.44 -0.26
CA TYR A 165 0.56 -2.01 0.81
C TYR A 165 -0.82 -2.65 0.64
N ALA A 166 -1.43 -3.06 1.74
CA ALA A 166 -2.76 -3.63 1.78
C ALA A 166 -3.84 -2.55 1.67
N PHE A 167 -4.91 -2.85 0.94
CA PHE A 167 -6.09 -2.01 0.81
C PHE A 167 -7.29 -2.59 1.57
N ILE A 168 -8.12 -1.70 2.11
CA ILE A 168 -9.38 -2.03 2.76
C ILE A 168 -10.49 -2.05 1.70
N SER A 169 -10.54 -3.08 0.87
CA SER A 169 -11.74 -3.30 0.05
C SER A 169 -12.86 -3.79 0.98
N GLU A 170 -13.80 -2.88 1.29
CA GLU A 170 -15.08 -3.06 2.01
C GLU A 170 -15.10 -2.97 3.55
N VAL A 171 -14.82 -1.79 4.11
CA VAL A 171 -15.34 -1.42 5.46
C VAL A 171 -16.71 -0.71 5.38
N LYS A 172 -17.31 -0.59 4.17
CA LYS A 172 -18.57 0.14 3.98
C LYS A 172 -19.86 -0.69 4.05
N ASN A 173 -19.82 -2.01 4.23
CA ASN A 173 -21.04 -2.83 4.27
C ASN A 173 -21.61 -3.10 5.68
N GLU A 174 -21.01 -2.57 6.75
CA GLU A 174 -21.56 -2.72 8.12
C GLU A 174 -22.61 -1.65 8.50
N LYS A 175 -22.82 -0.61 7.68
CA LYS A 175 -23.86 0.43 7.93
C LYS A 175 -25.17 0.21 7.17
N ARG A 176 -25.37 -0.95 6.55
CA ARG A 176 -26.63 -1.32 5.89
C ARG A 176 -27.04 -2.76 6.23
N ARG A 177 -27.24 -3.06 7.52
CA ARG A 177 -28.12 -4.14 7.98
C ARG A 177 -28.79 -3.73 9.27
#